data_AF-A0A7S1SN47-F1
#
_entry.id   AF-A0A7S1SN47-F1
#
_cell.length_a   1.000
_cell.length_b   1.000
_cell.length_c   1.000
_cell.angle_alpha   90.00
_cell.angle_beta   90.00
_cell.angle_gamma   90.00
#
_symmetry.space_group_name_H-M   'P 1'
#
loop_
_entity.id
_entity.type
_entity.pdbx_description
1 polymer ?
#
loop_
_entity_poly.entity_id
_entity_poly.type
_entity_poly.pdbx_seq_one_letter_code
_entity_poly.pdbx_strand_id
1 'polypeptide(L)'
;PILNHAARVASAAHGGQVLVHESTLESLATSFAEELSRTEGILFSPQGHHMLKGISKPVGIVQAIAEPLKTRQFPEIKTQGLTNGKKALPKSLASFRSTVTKSVEVPPEIEELAEEAHHWLSNSSVRTNESFPPDDNRDGRASDRPSQPTEELDLEAGGVPLLRE
;
A
#
# COMPACT_ATOMS: atom_id res chain seq x y z
N PRO A 1 -7.13 -22.12 17.63
CA PRO A 1 -5.84 -22.11 16.91
C PRO A 1 -5.74 -20.92 15.95
N ILE A 2 -4.71 -20.08 16.13
CA ILE A 2 -4.33 -19.05 15.15
C ILE A 2 -3.87 -19.80 13.90
N LEU A 3 -4.83 -20.05 13.01
CA LEU A 3 -4.60 -20.71 11.74
C LEU A 3 -3.83 -19.74 10.87
N ASN A 4 -2.76 -20.19 10.22
CA ASN A 4 -1.87 -19.36 9.41
C ASN A 4 -2.64 -18.67 8.25
N HIS A 5 -3.20 -17.48 8.52
CA HIS A 5 -4.01 -16.71 7.58
C HIS A 5 -3.21 -16.38 6.32
N ALA A 6 -1.96 -15.98 6.48
CA ALA A 6 -1.04 -15.70 5.38
C ALA A 6 -0.87 -16.92 4.45
N ALA A 7 -0.63 -18.11 5.02
CA ALA A 7 -0.52 -19.34 4.21
C ALA A 7 -1.82 -19.67 3.47
N ARG A 8 -3.00 -19.39 4.05
CA ARG A 8 -4.29 -19.62 3.38
C ARG A 8 -4.52 -18.62 2.25
N VAL A 9 -4.20 -17.35 2.45
CA VAL A 9 -4.25 -16.32 1.40
C VAL A 9 -3.28 -16.66 0.27
N ALA A 10 -2.04 -17.02 0.59
CA ALA A 10 -1.03 -17.43 -0.39
C ALA A 10 -1.46 -18.69 -1.16
N SER A 11 -2.05 -19.68 -0.50
CA SER A 11 -2.56 -20.90 -1.15
C SER A 11 -3.74 -20.64 -2.09
N ALA A 12 -4.44 -19.51 -1.93
CA ALA A 12 -5.55 -19.12 -2.78
C ALA A 12 -5.10 -18.35 -4.03
N ALA A 13 -3.85 -17.87 -4.05
CA ALA A 13 -3.26 -17.14 -5.16
C ALA A 13 -2.87 -18.08 -6.32
N HIS A 14 -2.98 -17.56 -7.54
CA HIS A 14 -2.46 -18.22 -8.73
C HIS A 14 -0.96 -17.92 -8.93
N GLY A 15 -0.29 -18.70 -9.79
CA GLY A 15 1.14 -18.52 -10.04
C GLY A 15 1.49 -17.12 -10.54
N GLY A 16 2.30 -16.38 -9.76
CA GLY A 16 2.68 -14.99 -10.05
C GLY A 16 1.63 -13.94 -9.67
N GLN A 17 0.58 -14.33 -8.95
CA GLN A 17 -0.37 -13.42 -8.32
C GLN A 17 0.07 -13.10 -6.90
N VAL A 18 0.03 -11.82 -6.51
CA VAL A 18 0.28 -11.39 -5.14
C VAL A 18 -1.04 -11.00 -4.50
N LEU A 19 -1.45 -11.75 -3.48
CA LEU A 19 -2.65 -11.48 -2.69
C LEU A 19 -2.26 -10.99 -1.30
N VAL A 20 -2.99 -9.99 -0.82
CA VAL A 20 -2.79 -9.34 0.46
C VAL A 20 -4.11 -9.39 1.22
N HIS A 21 -4.04 -9.61 2.53
CA HIS A 21 -5.19 -9.50 3.41
C HIS A 21 -5.58 -8.02 3.55
N GLU A 22 -6.86 -7.68 3.51
CA GLU A 22 -7.35 -6.30 3.58
C GLU A 22 -6.79 -5.55 4.80
N SER A 23 -6.86 -6.16 5.99
CA SER A 23 -6.31 -5.54 7.22
C SER A 23 -4.79 -5.31 7.17
N THR A 24 -4.04 -6.08 6.36
CA THR A 24 -2.60 -5.83 6.15
C THR A 24 -2.41 -4.57 5.32
N LEU A 25 -3.22 -4.36 4.27
CA LEU A 25 -3.18 -3.13 3.49
C LEU A 25 -3.60 -1.92 4.33
N GLU A 26 -4.63 -2.04 5.17
CA GLU A 26 -5.04 -0.97 6.10
C GLU A 26 -3.92 -0.62 7.08
N SER A 27 -3.23 -1.63 7.62
CA SER A 27 -2.10 -1.42 8.53
C SER A 27 -0.94 -0.73 7.81
N LEU A 28 -0.63 -1.13 6.57
CA LEU A 28 0.39 -0.48 5.75
C LEU A 28 0.02 0.96 5.43
N ALA A 29 -1.23 1.22 5.05
CA ALA A 29 -1.73 2.57 4.78
C ALA A 29 -1.73 3.46 6.03
N THR A 30 -1.87 2.87 7.23
CA THR A 30 -1.85 3.63 8.49
C THR A 30 -0.42 3.91 8.97
N SER A 31 0.45 2.91 8.91
CA SER A 31 1.81 3.00 9.47
C SER A 31 2.84 3.55 8.50
N PHE A 32 2.61 3.42 7.19
CA PHE A 32 3.56 3.73 6.13
C PHE A 32 2.89 4.50 4.98
N ALA A 33 1.97 5.42 5.31
CA ALA A 33 1.18 6.17 4.34
C ALA A 33 2.06 6.91 3.33
N GLU A 34 3.17 7.51 3.80
CA GLU A 34 4.09 8.26 2.95
C GLU A 34 4.84 7.35 1.99
N GLU A 35 5.36 6.21 2.47
CA GLU A 35 6.08 5.23 1.66
C GLU A 35 5.14 4.57 0.65
N LEU A 36 3.90 4.25 1.05
CA LEU A 36 2.90 3.68 0.16
C LEU A 36 2.55 4.66 -0.96
N SER A 37 2.47 5.97 -0.65
CA SER A 37 2.22 7.03 -1.62
C SER A 37 3.41 7.26 -2.57
N ARG A 38 4.64 7.05 -2.09
CA ARG A 38 5.88 7.09 -2.90
C ARG A 38 6.14 5.81 -3.68
N THR A 39 5.39 4.74 -3.40
CA THR A 39 5.51 3.48 -4.11
C THR A 39 4.83 3.62 -5.47
N GLU A 40 5.58 4.15 -6.41
CA GLU A 40 5.18 4.20 -7.81
C GLU A 40 5.17 2.78 -8.40
N GLY A 41 4.20 2.51 -9.26
CA GLY A 41 4.17 1.27 -10.03
C GLY A 41 3.57 0.04 -9.31
N ILE A 42 2.90 0.17 -8.16
CA ILE A 42 2.06 -0.90 -7.59
C ILE A 42 0.60 -0.43 -7.52
N LEU A 43 -0.28 -1.22 -8.14
CA LEU A 43 -1.72 -1.03 -8.14
C LEU A 43 -2.36 -2.04 -7.20
N PHE A 44 -3.20 -1.56 -6.27
CA PHE A 44 -3.98 -2.40 -5.38
C PHE A 44 -5.41 -2.53 -5.91
N SER A 45 -5.83 -3.76 -6.20
CA SER A 45 -7.15 -4.07 -6.77
C SER A 45 -7.96 -4.96 -5.82
N PRO A 46 -9.06 -4.47 -5.23
CA PRO A 46 -9.87 -5.26 -4.31
C PRO A 46 -10.51 -6.45 -5.03
N GLN A 47 -10.36 -7.64 -4.47
CA GLN A 47 -10.91 -8.89 -5.02
C GLN A 47 -12.18 -9.33 -4.28
N GLY A 48 -12.60 -8.59 -3.24
CA GLY A 48 -13.77 -8.89 -2.42
C GLY A 48 -13.47 -9.82 -1.25
N HIS A 49 -14.53 -10.36 -0.66
CA HIS A 49 -14.46 -11.22 0.53
C HIS A 49 -14.58 -12.70 0.15
N HIS A 50 -13.67 -13.52 0.67
CA HIS A 50 -13.50 -14.93 0.29
C HIS A 50 -13.54 -15.86 1.50
N MET A 51 -14.29 -16.95 1.39
CA MET A 51 -14.24 -18.03 2.39
C MET A 51 -13.07 -18.97 2.08
N LEU A 52 -12.02 -18.87 2.88
CA LEU A 52 -10.79 -19.65 2.73
C LEU A 52 -10.81 -20.91 3.60
N LYS A 53 -10.19 -21.98 3.11
CA LYS A 53 -10.18 -23.27 3.81
C LYS A 53 -9.62 -23.14 5.22
N GLY A 54 -10.42 -23.57 6.21
CA GLY A 54 -10.06 -23.56 7.62
C GLY A 54 -10.25 -22.22 8.33
N ILE A 55 -10.57 -21.14 7.62
CA ILE A 55 -10.90 -19.85 8.22
C ILE A 55 -12.42 -19.77 8.34
N SER A 56 -12.91 -19.55 9.56
CA SER A 56 -14.35 -19.56 9.87
C SER A 56 -15.10 -18.31 9.39
N LYS A 57 -14.38 -17.23 9.09
CA LYS A 57 -14.93 -15.95 8.65
C LYS A 57 -14.48 -15.61 7.23
N PRO A 58 -15.29 -14.88 6.45
CA PRO A 58 -14.84 -14.33 5.17
C PRO A 58 -13.65 -13.41 5.38
N VAL A 59 -12.69 -13.48 4.46
CA VAL A 59 -11.47 -12.67 4.47
C VAL A 59 -11.51 -11.71 3.29
N GLY A 60 -11.34 -10.41 3.55
CA GLY A 60 -11.12 -9.41 2.51
C GLY A 60 -9.76 -9.61 1.84
N ILE A 61 -9.77 -9.71 0.51
CA ILE A 61 -8.58 -9.94 -0.31
C ILE A 61 -8.36 -8.77 -1.25
N VAL A 62 -7.12 -8.31 -1.32
CA VAL A 62 -6.65 -7.30 -2.26
C VAL A 62 -5.52 -7.89 -3.09
N GLN A 63 -5.55 -7.66 -4.40
CA GLN A 63 -4.46 -8.05 -5.28
C GLN A 63 -3.49 -6.88 -5.45
N ALA A 64 -2.20 -7.13 -5.22
CA ALA A 64 -1.14 -6.19 -5.57
C ALA A 64 -0.60 -6.52 -6.97
N ILE A 65 -0.58 -5.52 -7.86
CA ILE A 65 -0.24 -5.68 -9.27
C ILE A 65 0.83 -4.64 -9.62
N ALA A 66 1.99 -5.08 -10.07
CA ALA A 66 2.96 -4.15 -10.64
C ALA A 66 2.36 -3.50 -11.91
N GLU A 67 2.52 -2.19 -12.08
CA GLU A 67 1.96 -1.42 -13.19
C GLU A 67 2.28 -1.99 -14.59
N PRO A 68 3.51 -2.50 -14.87
CA PRO A 68 3.81 -3.17 -16.13
C PRO A 68 2.96 -4.43 -16.40
N LEU A 69 2.37 -5.01 -15.34
CA LEU A 69 1.57 -6.22 -15.38
C LEU A 69 0.07 -5.95 -15.22
N LYS A 70 -0.38 -4.69 -15.30
CA LYS A 70 -1.81 -4.32 -15.11
C LYS A 70 -2.79 -5.01 -16.05
N THR A 71 -2.33 -5.45 -17.22
CA THR A 71 -3.16 -6.17 -18.21
C THR A 71 -3.27 -7.66 -17.91
N ARG A 72 -2.46 -8.18 -16.98
CA ARG A 72 -2.46 -9.60 -16.61
C ARG A 72 -3.72 -9.90 -15.80
N GLN A 73 -4.51 -10.83 -16.32
CA GLN A 73 -5.69 -11.34 -15.63
C GLN A 73 -5.38 -12.70 -15.01
N PHE A 74 -5.96 -12.95 -13.85
CA PHE A 74 -5.89 -14.23 -13.18
C PHE A 74 -7.29 -14.85 -13.12
N PRO A 75 -7.39 -16.18 -13.07
CA PRO A 75 -8.66 -16.84 -12.80
C PRO A 75 -9.24 -16.41 -11.45
N GLU A 76 -10.53 -16.64 -11.26
CA GLU A 76 -11.20 -16.36 -9.98
C GLU A 76 -10.56 -17.13 -8.82
N ILE A 77 -10.55 -16.52 -7.63
CA ILE A 77 -10.00 -17.12 -6.42
C ILE A 77 -10.91 -18.28 -5.97
N LYS A 78 -10.31 -19.44 -5.68
CA LYS A 78 -11.06 -20.62 -5.23
C LYS A 78 -11.57 -20.41 -3.80
N THR A 79 -12.88 -20.24 -3.66
CA THR A 79 -13.56 -20.13 -2.35
C THR A 79 -14.23 -21.45 -1.96
N GLN A 80 -14.25 -21.74 -0.66
CA GLN A 80 -15.06 -22.84 -0.14
C GLN A 80 -16.49 -22.33 0.11
N GLY A 81 -17.45 -22.84 -0.66
CA GLY A 81 -18.86 -22.79 -0.27
C GLY A 81 -19.60 -21.45 -0.37
N LEU A 82 -19.13 -20.47 -1.15
CA LEU A 82 -20.03 -19.47 -1.72
C LEU A 82 -20.42 -19.90 -3.12
N THR A 83 -21.45 -20.74 -3.22
CA THR A 83 -22.19 -20.89 -4.46
C THR A 83 -22.70 -19.51 -4.87
N ASN A 84 -22.09 -18.89 -5.89
CA ASN A 84 -22.68 -17.90 -6.80
C ASN A 84 -23.86 -17.10 -6.23
N GLY A 85 -23.62 -16.40 -5.14
CA GLY A 85 -24.64 -15.66 -4.41
C GLY A 85 -24.50 -14.17 -4.67
N LYS A 86 -24.58 -13.77 -5.95
CA LYS A 86 -24.75 -12.37 -6.40
C LYS A 86 -23.62 -11.43 -5.99
N LYS A 87 -22.90 -10.92 -6.99
CA LYS A 87 -22.17 -9.64 -7.01
C LYS A 87 -22.52 -8.71 -5.83
N ALA A 88 -21.83 -8.88 -4.70
CA ALA A 88 -21.72 -7.86 -3.68
C ALA A 88 -20.41 -7.12 -3.93
N LEU A 89 -20.23 -6.63 -5.16
CA LEU A 89 -19.49 -5.38 -5.32
C LEU A 89 -20.28 -4.36 -4.50
N PRO A 90 -19.66 -3.56 -3.62
CA PRO A 90 -20.31 -2.35 -3.17
C PRO A 90 -20.75 -1.58 -4.41
N LYS A 91 -22.05 -1.38 -4.59
CA LYS A 91 -22.66 -0.56 -5.67
C LYS A 91 -22.38 0.94 -5.46
N SER A 92 -21.17 1.28 -5.03
CA SER A 92 -20.76 2.65 -4.81
C SER A 92 -19.23 2.73 -4.89
N LEU A 93 -18.75 3.04 -6.09
CA LEU A 93 -17.46 3.68 -6.33
C LEU A 93 -17.44 5.16 -5.84
N ALA A 94 -18.47 5.60 -5.10
CA ALA A 94 -18.55 6.97 -4.57
C ALA A 94 -18.00 7.09 -3.13
N SER A 95 -17.71 5.99 -2.43
CA SER A 95 -17.22 6.07 -1.05
C SER A 95 -15.70 6.27 -0.91
N PHE A 96 -14.95 6.35 -2.00
CA PHE A 96 -13.50 6.62 -1.99
C PHE A 96 -13.10 7.92 -2.71
N ARG A 97 -14.08 8.77 -3.04
CA ARG A 97 -13.88 10.14 -3.52
C ARG A 97 -14.87 11.09 -2.84
N SER A 98 -14.61 11.47 -1.59
CA SER A 98 -15.15 12.71 -1.00
C SER A 98 -14.67 12.89 0.45
N THR A 99 -13.42 13.32 0.59
CA THR A 99 -13.02 14.23 1.68
C THR A 99 -12.22 15.40 1.13
N VAL A 100 -12.67 15.98 0.02
CA VAL A 100 -12.52 17.42 -0.28
C VAL A 100 -13.78 17.82 -1.06
N THR A 101 -14.33 18.99 -0.72
CA THR A 101 -15.60 19.60 -1.19
C THR A 101 -16.89 18.96 -0.66
N LYS A 102 -17.12 19.08 0.66
CA LYS A 102 -18.49 19.24 1.14
C LYS A 102 -18.92 20.66 0.76
N SER A 103 -19.75 20.79 -0.27
CA SER A 103 -20.50 22.01 -0.51
C SER A 103 -21.37 22.23 0.71
N VAL A 104 -20.95 23.16 1.56
CA VAL A 104 -21.77 23.73 2.61
C VAL A 104 -22.76 24.62 1.89
N GLU A 105 -24.05 24.23 1.87
CA GLU A 105 -25.11 25.21 1.67
C GLU A 105 -25.01 26.19 2.85
N VAL A 106 -24.49 27.37 2.55
CA VAL A 106 -24.36 28.47 3.49
C VAL A 106 -25.78 29.02 3.73
N PRO A 107 -26.26 29.06 4.98
CA PRO A 107 -27.49 29.75 5.31
C PRO A 107 -27.37 31.23 4.90
N PRO A 108 -28.43 31.88 4.37
CA PRO A 108 -28.38 33.27 3.89
C PRO A 108 -28.12 34.35 4.97
N GLU A 109 -27.76 33.95 6.19
CA GLU A 109 -27.44 34.85 7.31
C GLU A 109 -25.94 35.18 7.45
N ILE A 110 -25.05 34.66 6.60
CA ILE A 110 -23.59 34.91 6.68
C ILE A 110 -23.07 35.78 5.51
N GLU A 111 -23.94 36.20 4.60
CA GLU A 111 -23.53 37.00 3.43
C GLU A 111 -23.15 38.45 3.79
N GLU A 112 -23.62 38.96 4.93
CA GLU A 112 -23.31 40.32 5.41
C GLU A 112 -21.89 40.45 6.01
N LEU A 113 -21.24 39.35 6.42
CA LEU A 113 -19.88 39.35 6.98
C LEU A 113 -18.77 39.14 5.93
N ALA A 114 -19.13 38.69 4.72
CA ALA A 114 -18.17 38.43 3.65
C ALA A 114 -17.74 39.71 2.90
N GLU A 115 -18.61 40.73 2.83
CA GLU A 115 -18.28 41.99 2.17
C GLU A 115 -17.19 42.79 2.92
N GLU A 116 -17.08 42.63 4.24
CA GLU A 116 -16.09 43.36 5.04
C GLU A 116 -14.65 42.79 4.88
N ALA A 117 -14.52 41.50 4.54
CA ALA A 117 -13.22 40.84 4.36
C ALA A 117 -12.54 41.18 3.02
N HIS A 118 -13.30 41.51 1.98
CA HIS A 118 -12.76 41.87 0.67
C HIS A 118 -12.07 43.25 0.65
N HIS A 119 -12.37 44.14 1.61
CA HIS A 119 -11.71 45.45 1.70
C HIS A 119 -10.26 45.35 2.20
N TRP A 120 -9.93 44.38 3.07
CA TRP A 120 -8.58 44.28 3.65
C TRP A 120 -7.52 43.69 2.72
N LEU A 121 -7.91 42.91 1.71
CA LEU A 121 -6.96 42.27 0.79
C LEU A 121 -6.51 43.17 -0.38
N SER A 122 -7.23 44.27 -0.63
CA SER A 122 -6.91 45.19 -1.75
C SER A 122 -5.70 46.10 -1.47
N ASN A 123 -5.23 46.19 -0.22
CA ASN A 123 -4.15 47.12 0.16
C ASN A 123 -2.79 46.47 0.46
N SER A 124 -2.64 45.15 0.35
CA SER A 124 -1.33 44.51 0.59
C SER A 124 -0.46 44.44 -0.66
N SER A 125 -0.06 45.62 -1.16
CA SER A 125 1.01 45.77 -2.15
C SER A 125 2.35 45.90 -1.44
N VAL A 126 3.16 44.81 -1.38
CA VAL A 126 4.58 44.90 -0.98
C VAL A 126 5.45 43.94 -1.80
N ARG A 127 6.12 44.56 -2.79
CA ARG A 127 7.52 44.46 -3.25
C ARG A 127 8.26 43.11 -3.40
N THR A 128 8.82 43.05 -4.61
CA THR A 128 9.90 42.26 -5.25
C THR A 128 11.23 42.09 -4.53
N ASN A 129 11.98 41.10 -5.05
CA ASN A 129 13.42 40.86 -5.05
C ASN A 129 14.01 40.18 -3.81
N GLU A 130 14.54 38.96 -3.99
CA GLU A 130 15.96 38.72 -3.74
C GLU A 130 16.48 37.47 -4.49
N SER A 131 17.60 37.68 -5.19
CA SER A 131 18.39 36.70 -5.91
C SER A 131 19.05 35.70 -4.95
N PHE A 132 18.97 34.41 -5.27
CA PHE A 132 19.82 33.39 -4.66
C PHE A 132 21.06 33.17 -5.53
N PRO A 133 22.29 33.30 -5.00
CA PRO A 133 23.49 32.86 -5.70
C PRO A 133 23.64 31.32 -5.65
N PRO A 134 24.33 30.72 -6.63
CA PRO A 134 24.64 29.28 -6.64
C PRO A 134 25.80 28.97 -5.68
N ASP A 135 25.58 28.01 -4.78
CA ASP A 135 26.63 27.44 -3.93
C ASP A 135 27.43 26.38 -4.71
N ASP A 136 28.53 26.82 -5.30
CA ASP A 136 29.66 25.97 -5.65
C ASP A 136 30.51 25.76 -4.39
N ASN A 137 30.58 24.52 -3.86
CA ASN A 137 31.84 23.97 -3.32
C ASN A 137 31.78 22.54 -2.76
N ARG A 138 32.84 21.80 -3.14
CA ARG A 138 33.60 20.77 -2.40
C ARG A 138 33.25 19.30 -2.58
N ASP A 139 33.91 18.72 -3.57
CA ASP A 139 35.07 17.84 -3.39
C ASP A 139 35.13 16.94 -2.15
N GLY A 140 35.12 15.64 -2.44
CA GLY A 140 36.22 14.76 -2.05
C GLY A 140 36.28 14.28 -0.60
N ARG A 141 35.70 13.11 -0.35
CA ARG A 141 36.33 12.12 0.55
C ARG A 141 35.83 10.71 0.31
N ALA A 142 36.62 9.97 -0.48
CA ALA A 142 36.70 8.53 -0.41
C ALA A 142 37.08 8.15 1.03
N SER A 143 36.25 7.35 1.68
CA SER A 143 36.54 6.77 2.99
C SER A 143 36.41 5.24 2.85
N ASP A 144 37.58 4.63 2.82
CA ASP A 144 37.96 3.25 3.13
C ASP A 144 36.86 2.26 3.49
N ARG A 145 36.72 1.24 2.62
CA ARG A 145 36.14 -0.06 2.97
C ARG A 145 37.20 -0.92 3.67
N PRO A 146 37.01 -1.35 4.92
CA PRO A 146 37.77 -2.47 5.45
C PRO A 146 37.21 -3.80 4.91
N SER A 147 38.05 -4.52 4.18
CA SER A 147 37.87 -5.91 3.76
C SER A 147 37.68 -6.80 4.99
N GLN A 148 36.56 -7.53 5.07
CA GLN A 148 36.41 -8.60 6.06
C GLN A 148 36.93 -9.92 5.49
N PRO A 149 37.65 -10.73 6.31
CA PRO A 149 38.25 -11.99 5.89
C PRO A 149 37.18 -13.06 5.66
N THR A 150 37.44 -13.86 4.62
CA THR A 150 36.69 -15.05 4.23
C THR A 150 36.89 -16.13 5.31
N GLU A 151 35.85 -16.44 6.10
CA GLU A 151 35.84 -17.65 6.91
C GLU A 151 35.59 -18.85 6.00
N GLU A 152 36.63 -19.66 5.81
CA GLU A 152 36.52 -21.04 5.36
C GLU A 152 35.68 -21.81 6.38
N LEU A 153 34.50 -22.30 5.97
CA LEU A 153 33.78 -23.32 6.71
C LEU A 153 34.23 -24.67 6.19
N ASP A 154 35.10 -25.30 6.98
CA ASP A 154 35.44 -26.71 6.90
C ASP A 154 34.17 -27.56 6.89
N LEU A 155 33.97 -28.30 5.80
CA LEU A 155 33.01 -29.39 5.70
C LEU A 155 33.54 -30.59 6.51
N GLU A 156 33.26 -30.60 7.81
CA GLU A 156 33.38 -31.81 8.62
C GLU A 156 32.35 -32.84 8.17
N ALA A 157 32.85 -33.87 7.50
CA ALA A 157 32.16 -35.10 7.19
C ALA A 157 31.84 -35.85 8.49
N GLY A 158 30.54 -36.02 8.81
CA GLY A 158 30.13 -36.64 10.07
C GLY A 158 28.88 -37.50 9.97
N GLY A 159 29.08 -38.78 9.66
CA GLY A 159 28.37 -39.87 10.33
C GLY A 159 26.98 -40.27 9.80
N VAL A 160 26.97 -41.28 8.92
CA VAL A 160 25.83 -42.19 8.75
C VAL A 160 25.92 -43.27 9.83
N PRO A 161 24.92 -43.48 10.71
CA PRO A 161 24.82 -44.71 11.45
C PRO A 161 23.93 -45.72 10.69
N LEU A 162 24.54 -46.88 10.47
CA LEU A 162 24.01 -48.11 9.92
C LEU A 162 22.73 -48.59 10.63
N LEU A 163 21.88 -49.26 9.82
CA LEU A 163 20.86 -50.21 10.22
C LEU A 163 21.34 -51.18 11.31
N ARG A 164 20.45 -51.48 12.26
CA ARG A 164 20.34 -52.83 12.82
C ARG A 164 18.89 -53.28 12.79
N GLU A 165 18.73 -54.49 12.27
CA GLU A 165 17.53 -55.32 12.19
C GLU A 165 17.02 -55.76 13.57
#